data_AF-A0A1B7MF61-F1
#
_entry.id   AF-A0A1B7MF61-F1
#
_cell.length_a   1.000
_cell.length_b   1.000
_cell.length_c   1.000
_cell.angle_alpha   90.00
_cell.angle_beta   90.00
_cell.angle_gamma   90.00
#
_symmetry.space_group_name_H-M   'P 1'
#
loop_
_entity.id
_entity.type
_entity.pdbx_description
1 polymer ?
#
loop_
_entity_poly.entity_id
_entity_poly.type
_entity_poly.pdbx_seq_one_letter_code
_entity_poly.pdbx_strand_id
1 'polypeptide(L)'
;MRFILLSAVLLAQAFTALSQQPAQFAYDAQSSCEERAKAAGMPTDDWKVVFDNGQLMCRRESVTQFPDGGGERKYHNPCINNPVCGSGKSLGIKYGHCYILSFSDGLQLATVRENTLYSKGGFFQDIPFKVCKSTDDCAPGKIVEMGDSFYLEDQQGRYNDPKGTKGWIDNAANGAHIGFTLDAKSAGVFGGIPTCGGGECAIKVLGGPTKSPNVPTCPAVSSGISFDANPKMHDPIRFSEVTCDDYEVPLTSGISPNVN
;
A
#
# COMPACT_ATOMS: atom_id res chain seq x y z
N MET A 1 -21.00 78.81 14.03
CA MET A 1 -19.75 79.00 14.79
C MET A 1 -19.85 78.21 16.09
N ARG A 2 -18.73 77.65 16.59
CA ARG A 2 -18.60 76.76 17.77
C ARG A 2 -19.25 75.38 17.55
N PHE A 3 -18.66 74.18 17.79
CA PHE A 3 -17.64 73.65 18.73
C PHE A 3 -18.12 73.55 20.19
N ILE A 4 -18.05 72.41 20.92
CA ILE A 4 -17.72 70.98 20.60
C ILE A 4 -18.70 70.07 21.43
N LEU A 5 -18.49 68.87 22.02
CA LEU A 5 -17.42 67.84 22.21
C LEU A 5 -18.04 66.46 22.60
N LEU A 6 -17.21 65.41 22.66
CA LEU A 6 -17.35 64.15 23.43
C LEU A 6 -18.56 63.22 23.24
N SER A 7 -18.34 62.15 22.46
CA SER A 7 -18.22 60.76 22.98
C SER A 7 -17.72 59.82 21.88
N ALA A 8 -16.87 58.80 22.07
CA ALA A 8 -15.76 58.51 22.96
C ALA A 8 -15.33 57.07 22.61
N VAL A 9 -14.10 56.87 22.14
CA VAL A 9 -13.38 55.58 22.08
C VAL A 9 -14.02 54.44 21.25
N LEU A 10 -13.53 54.30 20.00
CA LEU A 10 -13.41 53.01 19.34
C LEU A 10 -12.27 52.18 19.99
N LEU A 11 -12.26 50.86 19.73
CA LEU A 11 -11.33 49.82 20.21
C LEU A 11 -11.48 49.37 21.68
N ALA A 12 -12.34 48.36 21.89
CA ALA A 12 -12.10 47.31 22.88
C ALA A 12 -12.70 45.96 22.43
N GLN A 13 -11.82 45.02 22.08
CA GLN A 13 -11.96 43.55 22.22
C GLN A 13 -13.27 42.86 21.76
N ALA A 14 -13.23 42.27 20.57
CA ALA A 14 -14.14 41.19 20.18
C ALA A 14 -13.71 39.87 20.87
N PHE A 15 -14.19 39.61 22.10
CA PHE A 15 -13.82 38.41 22.89
C PHE A 15 -14.98 37.85 23.76
N THR A 16 -16.17 37.67 23.19
CA THR A 16 -17.29 36.93 23.82
C THR A 16 -18.12 36.13 22.80
N ALA A 17 -17.46 35.29 22.00
CA ALA A 17 -18.14 34.31 21.16
C ALA A 17 -18.34 32.98 21.91
N LEU A 18 -19.60 32.66 22.24
CA LEU A 18 -20.10 31.37 22.74
C LEU A 18 -19.28 30.69 23.85
N SER A 19 -19.49 31.12 25.09
CA SER A 19 -19.35 30.25 26.26
C SER A 19 -20.74 29.93 26.82
N GLN A 20 -20.99 28.64 27.12
CA GLN A 20 -22.25 28.11 27.70
C GLN A 20 -23.45 28.18 26.71
N GLN A 21 -24.43 27.26 26.70
CA GLN A 21 -24.82 26.23 27.67
C GLN A 21 -25.16 24.88 26.94
N PRO A 22 -25.83 23.84 27.50
CA PRO A 22 -25.32 22.47 27.41
C PRO A 22 -26.12 21.51 26.51
N ALA A 23 -25.64 20.26 26.41
CA ALA A 23 -26.24 19.21 25.60
C ALA A 23 -27.66 18.81 26.06
N GLN A 24 -28.62 18.84 25.14
CA GLN A 24 -29.90 18.15 25.21
C GLN A 24 -30.20 17.43 23.90
N PHE A 25 -29.39 16.41 23.56
CA PHE A 25 -29.85 15.40 22.61
C PHE A 25 -30.79 14.44 23.35
N ALA A 26 -32.07 14.47 22.97
CA ALA A 26 -33.08 13.56 23.51
C ALA A 26 -32.73 12.10 23.17
N TYR A 27 -33.14 11.18 24.04
CA TYR A 27 -32.95 9.75 23.83
C TYR A 27 -33.87 9.25 22.71
N ASP A 28 -33.34 9.11 21.50
CA ASP A 28 -34.00 8.36 20.44
C ASP A 28 -33.49 6.90 20.45
N ALA A 29 -34.32 6.02 21.01
CA ALA A 29 -33.93 4.70 21.49
C ALA A 29 -34.16 3.59 20.45
N GLN A 30 -33.79 3.84 19.19
CA GLN A 30 -34.10 2.91 18.10
C GLN A 30 -33.04 2.74 17.00
N SER A 31 -31.92 3.47 17.04
CA SER A 31 -30.77 3.22 16.15
C SER A 31 -29.73 2.31 16.82
N SER A 32 -29.32 1.24 16.13
CA SER A 32 -28.26 0.34 16.59
C SER A 32 -26.90 1.07 16.63
N CYS A 33 -25.94 0.54 17.41
CA CYS A 33 -24.59 1.09 17.40
C CYS A 33 -23.91 1.00 16.03
N GLU A 34 -24.26 -0.01 15.23
CA GLU A 34 -23.75 -0.24 13.88
C GLU A 34 -24.38 0.74 12.89
N GLU A 35 -25.67 1.10 13.08
CA GLU A 35 -26.34 2.15 12.29
C GLU A 35 -25.77 3.54 12.61
N ARG A 36 -25.46 3.80 13.88
CA ARG A 36 -24.77 5.04 14.31
C ARG A 36 -23.36 5.12 13.72
N ALA A 37 -22.63 4.00 13.71
CA ALA A 37 -21.34 3.90 13.04
C ALA A 37 -21.47 4.15 11.53
N LYS A 38 -22.45 3.52 10.86
CA LYS A 38 -22.75 3.70 9.43
C LYS A 38 -23.06 5.17 9.08
N ALA A 39 -23.88 5.84 9.89
CA ALA A 39 -24.20 7.26 9.72
C ALA A 39 -22.99 8.19 9.91
N ALA A 40 -22.01 7.77 10.72
CA ALA A 40 -20.74 8.46 10.94
C ALA A 40 -19.62 8.05 9.94
N GLY A 41 -19.91 7.21 8.94
CA GLY A 41 -18.91 6.70 7.99
C GLY A 41 -17.90 5.71 8.59
N MET A 42 -18.20 5.15 9.76
CA MET A 42 -17.37 4.18 10.47
C MET A 42 -17.72 2.73 10.06
N PRO A 43 -16.80 1.76 10.24
CA PRO A 43 -17.09 0.33 10.10
C PRO A 43 -18.29 -0.09 10.94
N THR A 44 -19.12 -1.03 10.47
CA THR A 44 -20.40 -1.40 11.09
C THR A 44 -20.36 -2.76 11.82
N ASP A 45 -19.18 -3.18 12.24
CA ASP A 45 -18.82 -4.48 12.83
C ASP A 45 -18.43 -4.36 14.31
N ASP A 46 -18.59 -5.42 15.10
CA ASP A 46 -18.10 -5.55 16.50
C ASP A 46 -18.50 -4.43 17.50
N TRP A 47 -19.51 -3.61 17.20
CA TRP A 47 -19.98 -2.55 18.09
C TRP A 47 -20.92 -3.08 19.17
N LYS A 48 -20.57 -2.84 20.43
CA LYS A 48 -21.41 -3.16 21.58
C LYS A 48 -21.84 -1.91 22.33
N VAL A 49 -23.00 -1.99 22.98
CA VAL A 49 -23.41 -0.98 23.95
C VAL A 49 -22.62 -1.20 25.23
N VAL A 50 -21.88 -0.19 25.68
CA VAL A 50 -21.08 -0.18 26.90
C VAL A 50 -21.56 0.98 27.77
N PHE A 51 -21.68 0.73 29.08
CA PHE A 51 -22.03 1.76 30.05
C PHE A 51 -20.76 2.33 30.67
N ASP A 52 -20.47 3.61 30.40
CA ASP A 52 -19.24 4.28 30.84
C ASP A 52 -19.60 5.62 31.49
N ASN A 53 -19.03 5.90 32.67
CA ASN A 53 -19.29 7.10 33.48
C ASN A 53 -20.79 7.50 33.66
N GLY A 54 -21.69 6.51 33.67
CA GLY A 54 -23.15 6.74 33.82
C GLY A 54 -23.91 6.95 32.50
N GLN A 55 -23.24 6.86 31.35
CA GLN A 55 -23.83 7.06 30.02
C GLN A 55 -23.76 5.78 29.17
N LEU A 56 -24.83 5.51 28.41
CA LEU A 56 -24.83 4.48 27.37
C LEU A 56 -24.03 4.97 26.16
N MET A 57 -22.93 4.29 25.85
CA MET A 57 -22.06 4.56 24.70
C MET A 57 -21.98 3.35 23.78
N CYS A 58 -21.68 3.59 22.51
CA CYS A 58 -21.29 2.55 21.56
C CYS A 58 -19.76 2.42 21.59
N ARG A 59 -19.25 1.20 21.79
CA ARG A 59 -17.80 0.92 21.84
C ARG A 59 -17.52 -0.40 21.12
N ARG A 60 -16.51 -0.40 20.24
CA ARG A 60 -16.06 -1.59 19.52
C ARG A 60 -15.12 -2.42 20.38
N GLU A 61 -15.27 -3.75 20.35
CA GLU A 61 -14.56 -4.65 21.27
C GLU A 61 -13.07 -4.88 20.90
N SER A 62 -12.67 -4.50 19.67
CA SER A 62 -11.33 -4.72 19.10
C SER A 62 -10.20 -3.85 19.68
N VAL A 63 -10.13 -3.68 21.01
CA VAL A 63 -9.09 -2.88 21.70
C VAL A 63 -8.59 -3.58 22.97
N THR A 64 -7.56 -4.42 22.84
CA THR A 64 -6.70 -4.76 23.99
C THR A 64 -5.89 -3.53 24.40
N GLN A 65 -6.13 -3.08 25.62
CA GLN A 65 -5.62 -1.83 26.14
C GLN A 65 -4.16 -2.01 26.63
N PHE A 66 -3.22 -1.33 25.97
CA PHE A 66 -1.86 -1.10 26.49
C PHE A 66 -1.66 0.42 26.65
N PRO A 67 -1.05 0.87 27.76
CA PRO A 67 -1.08 2.28 28.15
C PRO A 67 -0.15 3.19 27.33
N ASP A 68 -0.54 4.46 27.29
CA ASP A 68 0.27 5.67 27.19
C ASP A 68 1.33 5.75 26.07
N GLY A 69 0.92 6.36 24.95
CA GLY A 69 1.80 6.77 23.85
C GLY A 69 1.01 7.47 22.76
N GLY A 70 1.01 8.80 22.76
CA GLY A 70 0.20 9.61 21.85
C GLY A 70 0.64 9.50 20.39
N GLY A 71 -0.15 8.80 19.58
CA GLY A 71 0.00 8.74 18.13
C GLY A 71 -1.30 8.27 17.47
N GLU A 72 -1.69 8.90 16.37
CA GLU A 72 -2.91 8.54 15.64
C GLU A 72 -2.77 7.14 15.04
N ARG A 73 -3.36 6.13 15.69
CA ARG A 73 -3.43 4.77 15.17
C ARG A 73 -4.40 4.74 13.97
N LYS A 74 -3.87 5.01 12.78
CA LYS A 74 -4.60 4.83 11.50
C LYS A 74 -5.29 3.47 11.51
N TYR A 75 -6.60 3.47 11.25
CA TYR A 75 -7.40 2.26 11.19
C TYR A 75 -6.87 1.33 10.08
N HIS A 76 -6.23 0.23 10.47
CA HIS A 76 -5.78 -0.80 9.53
C HIS A 76 -6.98 -1.68 9.16
N ASN A 77 -7.71 -1.25 8.12
CA ASN A 77 -8.58 -2.15 7.39
C ASN A 77 -7.70 -3.21 6.70
N PRO A 78 -7.88 -4.52 6.95
CA PRO A 78 -7.05 -5.56 6.34
C PRO A 78 -7.17 -5.61 4.81
N CYS A 79 -8.20 -5.00 4.23
CA CYS A 79 -8.37 -4.85 2.78
C CYS A 79 -7.77 -3.55 2.20
N ILE A 80 -7.08 -2.73 3.00
CA ILE A 80 -6.37 -1.52 2.52
C ILE A 80 -4.86 -1.77 2.57
N ASN A 81 -4.33 -2.18 1.42
CA ASN A 81 -2.91 -2.43 1.17
C ASN A 81 -2.12 -1.10 1.13
N ASN A 82 -1.86 -0.53 2.31
CA ASN A 82 -1.05 0.67 2.49
C ASN A 82 0.41 0.40 2.05
N PRO A 83 1.07 1.34 1.35
CA PRO A 83 2.46 1.17 0.93
C PRO A 83 3.41 1.28 2.12
N VAL A 84 4.43 0.42 2.17
CA VAL A 84 5.44 0.45 3.23
C VAL A 84 6.36 1.66 3.09
N CYS A 85 6.74 2.25 4.22
CA CYS A 85 7.61 3.41 4.27
C CYS A 85 9.03 3.01 4.70
N GLY A 86 10.00 3.28 3.83
CA GLY A 86 11.40 3.33 4.24
C GLY A 86 11.69 4.50 5.18
N SER A 87 12.73 4.39 5.99
CA SER A 87 13.17 5.48 6.89
C SER A 87 14.68 5.48 7.10
N GLY A 88 15.30 6.66 6.99
CA GLY A 88 16.75 6.80 7.05
C GLY A 88 17.45 6.07 5.90
N LYS A 89 17.94 4.86 6.19
CA LYS A 89 18.51 3.93 5.19
C LYS A 89 17.61 2.74 4.85
N SER A 90 16.60 2.44 5.66
CA SER A 90 15.70 1.32 5.41
C SER A 90 14.81 1.61 4.19
N LEU A 91 14.56 0.57 3.36
CA LEU A 91 13.59 0.61 2.26
C LEU A 91 12.16 0.27 2.70
N GLY A 92 11.95 -0.14 3.96
CA GLY A 92 10.65 -0.57 4.51
C GLY A 92 10.24 -2.00 4.15
N ILE A 93 10.59 -2.46 2.94
CA ILE A 93 10.42 -3.85 2.49
C ILE A 93 11.34 -4.83 3.24
N LYS A 94 10.94 -6.09 3.34
CA LYS A 94 11.64 -7.16 4.08
C LYS A 94 11.94 -8.36 3.18
N TYR A 95 13.07 -9.03 3.40
CA TYR A 95 13.35 -10.31 2.73
C TYR A 95 12.34 -11.39 3.14
N GLY A 96 11.89 -12.20 2.18
CA GLY A 96 10.92 -13.29 2.33
C GLY A 96 9.45 -12.85 2.45
N HIS A 97 9.16 -11.55 2.45
CA HIS A 97 7.80 -11.00 2.41
C HIS A 97 7.37 -10.69 0.97
N CYS A 98 6.05 -10.71 0.73
CA CYS A 98 5.47 -10.42 -0.58
C CYS A 98 4.77 -9.06 -0.62
N TYR A 99 4.78 -8.45 -1.81
CA TYR A 99 4.28 -7.11 -2.03
C TYR A 99 3.51 -7.03 -3.35
N ILE A 100 2.40 -6.28 -3.35
CA ILE A 100 1.82 -5.75 -4.59
C ILE A 100 2.58 -4.47 -4.94
N LEU A 101 3.06 -4.39 -6.17
CA LEU A 101 3.82 -3.25 -6.68
C LEU A 101 2.89 -2.34 -7.49
N SER A 102 2.89 -1.05 -7.18
CA SER A 102 2.05 -0.04 -7.85
C SER A 102 2.79 1.27 -8.07
N PHE A 103 2.30 2.08 -9.00
CA PHE A 103 2.93 3.33 -9.41
C PHE A 103 2.23 4.56 -8.82
N SER A 104 2.81 5.74 -9.06
CA SER A 104 2.33 7.02 -8.51
C SER A 104 0.93 7.46 -8.97
N ASP A 105 0.37 6.81 -9.99
CA ASP A 105 -1.01 7.00 -10.51
C ASP A 105 -1.98 5.86 -10.12
N GLY A 106 -1.55 4.94 -9.25
CA GLY A 106 -2.36 3.83 -8.74
C GLY A 106 -2.45 2.61 -9.67
N LEU A 107 -1.87 2.66 -10.88
CA LEU A 107 -1.75 1.48 -11.73
C LEU A 107 -0.75 0.49 -11.11
N GLN A 108 -1.01 -0.81 -11.25
CA GLN A 108 -0.12 -1.85 -10.75
C GLN A 108 1.00 -2.20 -11.73
N LEU A 109 2.09 -2.78 -11.20
CA LEU A 109 3.01 -3.61 -11.97
C LEU A 109 2.30 -4.95 -12.25
N ALA A 110 1.94 -5.12 -13.52
CA ALA A 110 1.10 -6.20 -14.02
C ALA A 110 1.85 -6.89 -15.18
N THR A 111 1.28 -7.95 -15.77
CA THR A 111 1.83 -8.51 -17.02
C THR A 111 0.91 -8.30 -18.22
N VAL A 112 1.50 -8.27 -19.43
CA VAL A 112 0.75 -8.28 -20.70
C VAL A 112 -0.07 -9.57 -20.84
N ARG A 113 -1.00 -9.63 -21.81
CA ARG A 113 -1.84 -10.82 -22.05
C ARG A 113 -1.03 -12.10 -22.29
N GLU A 114 0.14 -11.97 -22.89
CA GLU A 114 1.08 -13.06 -23.18
C GLU A 114 1.81 -13.52 -21.90
N ASN A 115 1.77 -12.72 -20.83
CA ASN A 115 2.30 -13.00 -19.50
C ASN A 115 3.81 -13.38 -19.51
N THR A 116 4.53 -12.76 -20.44
CA THR A 116 5.98 -12.85 -20.62
C THR A 116 6.71 -11.55 -20.26
N LEU A 117 6.04 -10.41 -20.32
CA LEU A 117 6.57 -9.07 -20.07
C LEU A 117 5.72 -8.34 -19.03
N TYR A 118 6.36 -7.54 -18.17
CA TYR A 118 5.67 -6.69 -17.22
C TYR A 118 5.35 -5.31 -17.82
N SER A 119 4.19 -4.79 -17.47
CA SER A 119 3.70 -3.48 -17.89
C SER A 119 2.89 -2.81 -16.79
N LYS A 120 2.85 -1.48 -16.86
CA LYS A 120 2.06 -0.63 -15.99
C LYS A 120 0.59 -0.67 -16.41
N GLY A 121 -0.29 -1.13 -15.51
CA GLY A 121 -1.73 -1.27 -15.79
C GLY A 121 -2.07 -2.38 -16.81
N GLY A 122 -1.26 -3.43 -16.86
CA GLY A 122 -1.42 -4.60 -17.73
C GLY A 122 -2.66 -5.48 -17.45
N PHE A 123 -2.67 -6.67 -18.06
CA PHE A 123 -3.82 -7.58 -18.11
C PHE A 123 -3.98 -8.43 -16.84
N PHE A 124 -2.91 -9.06 -16.37
CA PHE A 124 -2.90 -9.78 -15.08
C PHE A 124 -2.34 -8.86 -14.00
N GLN A 125 -3.16 -8.55 -13.00
CA GLN A 125 -2.87 -7.63 -11.89
C GLN A 125 -2.93 -8.41 -10.55
N ASP A 126 -2.67 -7.72 -9.44
CA ASP A 126 -2.59 -8.29 -8.08
C ASP A 126 -1.54 -9.41 -7.93
N ILE A 127 -0.51 -9.38 -8.78
CA ILE A 127 0.64 -10.31 -8.75
C ILE A 127 1.46 -10.06 -7.46
N PRO A 128 1.60 -11.04 -6.56
CA PRO A 128 2.47 -10.92 -5.40
C PRO A 128 3.92 -11.13 -5.82
N PHE A 129 4.79 -10.18 -5.45
CA PHE A 129 6.24 -10.29 -5.67
C PHE A 129 6.97 -10.48 -4.34
N LYS A 130 7.66 -11.62 -4.17
CA LYS A 130 8.47 -11.92 -2.97
C LYS A 130 9.83 -11.27 -3.09
N VAL A 131 10.23 -10.52 -2.07
CA VAL A 131 11.55 -9.87 -2.01
C VAL A 131 12.57 -10.89 -1.52
N CYS A 132 13.44 -11.37 -2.40
CA CYS A 132 14.45 -12.38 -2.08
C CYS A 132 15.87 -11.79 -2.01
N LYS A 133 16.76 -12.44 -1.25
CA LYS A 133 18.16 -12.02 -1.04
C LYS A 133 19.11 -12.61 -2.09
N SER A 134 18.81 -13.81 -2.56
CA SER A 134 19.29 -14.37 -3.82
C SER A 134 18.19 -15.24 -4.43
N THR A 135 18.42 -15.76 -5.63
CA THR A 135 17.53 -16.74 -6.27
C THR A 135 17.41 -18.06 -5.50
N ASP A 136 18.29 -18.30 -4.54
CA ASP A 136 18.34 -19.48 -3.68
C ASP A 136 18.03 -19.14 -2.20
N ASP A 137 17.68 -17.88 -1.91
CA ASP A 137 17.43 -17.36 -0.55
C ASP A 137 16.25 -16.37 -0.53
N CYS A 138 15.04 -16.94 -0.48
CA CYS A 138 13.77 -16.24 -0.27
C CYS A 138 13.25 -16.37 1.18
N ALA A 139 14.11 -16.69 2.15
CA ALA A 139 13.69 -16.90 3.54
C ALA A 139 13.27 -15.58 4.22
N PRO A 140 12.29 -15.61 5.16
CA PRO A 140 11.97 -14.45 6.00
C PRO A 140 13.19 -13.90 6.71
N GLY A 141 13.46 -12.61 6.52
CA GLY A 141 14.72 -11.99 6.92
C GLY A 141 14.57 -10.57 7.44
N LYS A 142 15.65 -9.79 7.31
CA LYS A 142 15.69 -8.39 7.75
C LYS A 142 14.96 -7.47 6.75
N ILE A 143 14.71 -6.25 7.20
CA ILE A 143 14.42 -5.11 6.31
C ILE A 143 15.59 -4.93 5.33
N VAL A 144 15.30 -4.59 4.08
CA VAL A 144 16.29 -4.27 3.05
C VAL A 144 16.80 -2.84 3.26
N GLU A 145 18.11 -2.64 3.29
CA GLU A 145 18.74 -1.32 3.48
C GLU A 145 19.23 -0.71 2.16
N MET A 146 19.38 0.62 2.12
CA MET A 146 19.98 1.35 1.01
C MET A 146 21.41 0.91 0.75
N GLY A 147 21.62 0.22 -0.37
CA GLY A 147 22.91 -0.33 -0.78
C GLY A 147 22.90 -1.85 -0.89
N ASP A 148 21.96 -2.53 -0.23
CA ASP A 148 21.70 -3.95 -0.43
C ASP A 148 21.25 -4.22 -1.87
N SER A 149 21.32 -5.49 -2.27
CA SER A 149 20.68 -6.01 -3.48
C SER A 149 19.53 -6.94 -3.11
N PHE A 150 18.45 -6.89 -3.87
CA PHE A 150 17.33 -7.83 -3.74
C PHE A 150 16.87 -8.32 -5.12
N TYR A 151 16.09 -9.39 -5.11
CA TYR A 151 15.44 -10.01 -6.27
C TYR A 151 13.93 -10.00 -6.05
N LEU A 152 13.17 -10.11 -7.14
CA LEU A 152 11.70 -10.19 -7.08
C LEU A 152 11.25 -11.51 -7.72
N GLU A 153 10.71 -12.40 -6.89
CA GLU A 153 10.10 -13.66 -7.29
C GLU A 153 8.59 -13.45 -7.50
N ASP A 154 8.12 -13.56 -8.74
CA ASP A 154 6.71 -13.61 -9.11
C ASP A 154 6.10 -14.89 -8.52
N GLN A 155 5.13 -14.73 -7.61
CA GLN A 155 4.47 -15.84 -6.93
C GLN A 155 3.33 -16.48 -7.75
N GLN A 156 2.81 -15.78 -8.76
CA GLN A 156 1.71 -16.24 -9.61
C GLN A 156 2.22 -17.23 -10.68
N GLY A 157 3.44 -17.01 -11.18
CA GLY A 157 3.98 -17.77 -12.29
C GLY A 157 3.22 -17.50 -13.60
N ARG A 158 3.29 -18.45 -14.53
CA ARG A 158 2.67 -18.30 -15.85
C ARG A 158 1.24 -18.85 -15.93
N TYR A 159 0.33 -18.06 -16.50
CA TYR A 159 -1.09 -18.41 -16.66
C TYR A 159 -1.36 -19.72 -17.42
N ASN A 160 -0.40 -20.15 -18.26
CA ASN A 160 -0.47 -21.37 -19.05
C ASN A 160 0.36 -22.53 -18.48
N ASP A 161 0.94 -22.37 -17.29
CA ASP A 161 1.52 -23.47 -16.51
C ASP A 161 0.55 -23.88 -15.38
N PRO A 162 -0.06 -25.08 -15.44
CA PRO A 162 -1.00 -25.54 -14.42
C PRO A 162 -0.37 -25.81 -13.04
N LYS A 163 0.96 -25.65 -12.89
CA LYS A 163 1.64 -25.69 -11.59
C LYS A 163 1.82 -24.33 -10.92
N GLY A 164 1.61 -23.22 -11.64
CA GLY A 164 1.98 -21.89 -11.14
C GLY A 164 3.47 -21.79 -10.80
N THR A 165 4.37 -22.32 -11.64
CA THR A 165 5.80 -22.32 -11.34
C THR A 165 6.31 -20.88 -11.19
N LYS A 166 6.67 -20.53 -9.96
CA LYS A 166 7.24 -19.24 -9.57
C LYS A 166 8.51 -18.95 -10.37
N GLY A 167 8.77 -17.67 -10.61
CA GLY A 167 9.89 -17.23 -11.45
C GLY A 167 10.30 -15.81 -11.11
N TRP A 168 11.20 -15.25 -11.92
CA TRP A 168 11.88 -14.00 -11.60
C TRP A 168 11.48 -12.89 -12.57
N ILE A 169 11.41 -11.66 -12.06
CA ILE A 169 11.53 -10.47 -12.90
C ILE A 169 13.00 -10.36 -13.33
N ASP A 170 13.29 -10.19 -14.62
CA ASP A 170 14.63 -9.80 -15.09
C ASP A 170 14.92 -8.29 -14.84
N ASN A 171 16.07 -7.78 -15.28
CA ASN A 171 16.39 -6.36 -15.20
C ASN A 171 16.77 -5.70 -16.54
N ALA A 172 16.04 -6.02 -17.61
CA ALA A 172 16.20 -5.42 -18.94
C ALA A 172 16.28 -3.87 -18.93
N ALA A 173 17.14 -3.34 -19.81
CA ALA A 173 17.63 -1.97 -19.76
C ALA A 173 17.79 -1.36 -21.16
N ASN A 174 17.99 -0.04 -21.25
CA ASN A 174 18.13 0.71 -22.51
C ASN A 174 16.86 0.60 -23.39
N GLY A 175 15.70 0.84 -22.78
CA GLY A 175 14.39 0.70 -23.41
C GLY A 175 13.87 -0.72 -23.62
N ALA A 176 14.67 -1.77 -23.38
CA ALA A 176 14.19 -3.16 -23.41
C ALA A 176 13.22 -3.43 -22.23
N HIS A 177 12.11 -4.13 -22.51
CA HIS A 177 11.07 -4.42 -21.51
C HIS A 177 11.53 -5.50 -20.54
N ILE A 178 11.29 -5.31 -19.23
CA ILE A 178 11.53 -6.36 -18.23
C ILE A 178 10.53 -7.52 -18.39
N GLY A 179 11.02 -8.74 -18.29
CA GLY A 179 10.28 -9.98 -18.52
C GLY A 179 10.31 -10.99 -17.37
N PHE A 180 9.42 -11.99 -17.48
CA PHE A 180 9.37 -13.15 -16.59
C PHE A 180 10.34 -14.23 -17.09
N THR A 181 11.26 -14.66 -16.23
CA THR A 181 12.23 -15.73 -16.51
C THR A 181 12.19 -16.86 -15.47
N LEU A 182 12.38 -18.10 -15.91
CA LEU A 182 12.64 -19.27 -15.06
C LEU A 182 14.14 -19.53 -14.86
N ASP A 183 15.02 -18.84 -15.60
CA ASP A 183 16.46 -18.91 -15.39
C ASP A 183 16.89 -17.94 -14.29
N ALA A 184 17.29 -18.49 -13.14
CA ALA A 184 17.85 -17.75 -12.02
C ALA A 184 19.07 -16.88 -12.39
N LYS A 185 19.85 -17.24 -13.41
CA LYS A 185 21.00 -16.43 -13.86
C LYS A 185 20.60 -15.19 -14.65
N SER A 186 19.36 -15.17 -15.16
CA SER A 186 18.73 -14.03 -15.83
C SER A 186 17.86 -13.21 -14.88
N ALA A 187 17.76 -13.58 -13.59
CA ALA A 187 16.97 -12.87 -12.60
C ALA A 187 17.54 -11.46 -12.32
N GLY A 188 16.64 -10.50 -12.16
CA GLY A 188 16.98 -9.09 -11.98
C GLY A 188 17.60 -8.83 -10.61
N VAL A 189 18.83 -8.32 -10.62
CA VAL A 189 19.46 -7.76 -9.41
C VAL A 189 18.99 -6.33 -9.26
N PHE A 190 18.19 -6.08 -8.21
CA PHE A 190 17.63 -4.77 -7.90
C PHE A 190 18.33 -4.10 -6.72
N GLY A 191 18.08 -2.80 -6.56
CA GLY A 191 18.33 -2.02 -5.34
C GLY A 191 17.27 -0.93 -5.20
N GLY A 192 17.37 -0.08 -4.19
CA GLY A 192 16.37 0.96 -3.98
C GLY A 192 16.90 2.21 -3.27
N ILE A 193 16.17 3.30 -3.45
CA ILE A 193 16.28 4.53 -2.67
C ILE A 193 14.85 4.88 -2.20
N PRO A 194 14.61 5.07 -0.88
CA PRO A 194 13.28 5.44 -0.38
C PRO A 194 12.94 6.87 -0.83
N THR A 195 11.70 7.09 -1.24
CA THR A 195 11.22 8.35 -1.82
C THR A 195 9.72 8.51 -1.58
N CYS A 196 9.14 9.61 -2.09
CA CYS A 196 7.69 9.79 -2.15
C CYS A 196 7.23 9.82 -3.62
N GLY A 197 6.08 9.22 -3.90
CA GLY A 197 5.44 9.21 -5.23
C GLY A 197 3.93 9.41 -5.10
N GLY A 198 3.38 10.44 -5.73
CA GLY A 198 1.94 10.78 -5.62
C GLY A 198 1.49 11.11 -4.19
N GLY A 199 2.38 11.65 -3.35
CA GLY A 199 2.11 11.97 -1.94
C GLY A 199 2.27 10.80 -0.95
N GLU A 200 2.59 9.60 -1.42
CA GLU A 200 2.72 8.39 -0.59
C GLU A 200 4.14 7.80 -0.64
N CYS A 201 4.45 6.92 0.30
CA CYS A 201 5.74 6.22 0.39
C CYS A 201 5.99 5.34 -0.85
N ALA A 202 7.18 5.44 -1.41
CA ALA A 202 7.61 4.67 -2.58
C ALA A 202 9.13 4.39 -2.55
N ILE A 203 9.59 3.53 -3.45
CA ILE A 203 10.99 3.23 -3.68
C ILE A 203 11.30 3.63 -5.13
N LYS A 204 12.37 4.41 -5.34
CA LYS A 204 13.00 4.52 -6.65
C LYS A 204 13.81 3.23 -6.85
N VAL A 205 13.22 2.28 -7.57
CA VAL A 205 13.85 0.97 -7.82
C VAL A 205 15.00 1.15 -8.80
N LEU A 206 16.13 0.52 -8.50
CA LEU A 206 17.35 0.55 -9.28
C LEU A 206 17.60 -0.83 -9.89
N GLY A 207 17.99 -0.89 -11.15
CA GLY A 207 18.22 -2.13 -11.89
C GLY A 207 19.05 -1.92 -13.15
N GLY A 208 19.02 -2.90 -14.06
CA GLY A 208 19.91 -2.96 -15.20
C GLY A 208 21.39 -3.15 -14.83
N PRO A 209 22.29 -3.22 -15.83
CA PRO A 209 23.71 -3.49 -15.62
C PRO A 209 24.46 -2.39 -14.86
N THR A 210 23.82 -1.25 -14.61
CA THR A 210 24.41 -0.04 -13.99
C THR A 210 23.70 0.40 -12.71
N LYS A 211 22.73 -0.36 -12.19
CA LYS A 211 21.82 0.05 -11.09
C LYS A 211 21.18 1.44 -11.34
N SER A 212 20.69 1.65 -12.55
CA SER A 212 19.96 2.85 -12.98
C SER A 212 18.48 2.80 -12.55
N PRO A 213 17.75 3.93 -12.46
CA PRO A 213 16.35 3.92 -12.05
C PRO A 213 15.40 3.26 -13.06
N ASN A 214 14.27 2.75 -12.55
CA ASN A 214 13.19 2.21 -13.37
C ASN A 214 12.45 3.34 -14.14
N VAL A 215 12.19 3.12 -15.42
CA VAL A 215 11.51 4.06 -16.33
C VAL A 215 10.42 3.35 -17.14
N PRO A 216 9.38 4.05 -17.61
CA PRO A 216 8.48 3.52 -18.62
C PRO A 216 9.19 3.41 -19.98
N THR A 217 9.05 2.27 -20.65
CA THR A 217 9.31 2.08 -22.08
C THR A 217 7.99 1.96 -22.85
N CYS A 218 8.04 1.72 -24.15
CA CYS A 218 6.87 1.59 -25.01
C CYS A 218 5.91 0.44 -24.56
N PRO A 219 4.66 0.40 -25.06
CA PRO A 219 3.91 1.49 -25.71
C PRO A 219 3.34 2.48 -24.67
N ALA A 220 3.19 3.75 -25.03
CA ALA A 220 2.86 4.82 -24.08
C ALA A 220 1.53 4.67 -23.31
N VAL A 221 0.58 3.86 -23.79
CA VAL A 221 -0.73 3.64 -23.15
C VAL A 221 -0.77 2.49 -22.14
N SER A 222 0.26 1.65 -22.12
CA SER A 222 0.41 0.51 -21.20
C SER A 222 1.89 0.16 -21.10
N SER A 223 2.68 1.11 -20.59
CA SER A 223 4.14 1.09 -20.74
C SER A 223 4.76 -0.14 -20.13
N GLY A 224 5.64 -0.82 -20.88
CA GLY A 224 6.62 -1.72 -20.28
C GLY A 224 7.50 -0.97 -19.29
N ILE A 225 8.19 -1.69 -18.41
CA ILE A 225 9.21 -1.09 -17.53
C ILE A 225 10.60 -1.45 -18.07
N SER A 226 11.56 -0.53 -17.93
CA SER A 226 12.98 -0.71 -18.27
C SER A 226 13.87 0.03 -17.27
N PHE A 227 15.18 -0.06 -17.41
CA PHE A 227 16.17 0.68 -16.62
C PHE A 227 17.11 1.49 -17.53
N ASP A 228 17.10 2.82 -17.38
CA ASP A 228 17.85 3.75 -18.25
C ASP A 228 18.78 4.69 -17.47
N ALA A 229 19.96 4.95 -18.02
CA ALA A 229 21.08 5.62 -17.35
C ALA A 229 20.87 7.09 -16.91
N ASN A 230 19.68 7.68 -17.10
CA ASN A 230 19.38 9.06 -16.68
C ASN A 230 18.82 9.07 -15.25
N PRO A 231 19.60 9.45 -14.21
CA PRO A 231 19.20 9.31 -12.81
C PRO A 231 18.03 10.21 -12.37
N LYS A 232 17.60 11.13 -13.25
CA LYS A 232 16.46 12.03 -13.07
C LYS A 232 15.14 11.41 -13.55
N MET A 233 15.15 10.57 -14.59
CA MET A 233 13.96 9.84 -15.02
C MET A 233 13.74 8.68 -14.07
N HIS A 234 12.54 8.61 -13.48
CA HIS A 234 12.10 7.50 -12.63
C HIS A 234 10.59 7.54 -12.44
N ASP A 235 9.95 6.37 -12.28
CA ASP A 235 8.54 6.27 -11.84
C ASP A 235 8.50 5.50 -10.50
N PRO A 236 8.41 6.18 -9.35
CA PRO A 236 8.52 5.54 -8.03
C PRO A 236 7.51 4.41 -7.82
N ILE A 237 8.02 3.23 -7.43
CA ILE A 237 7.21 2.05 -7.18
C ILE A 237 6.87 1.97 -5.69
N ARG A 238 5.58 1.92 -5.39
CA ARG A 238 4.97 1.68 -4.08
C ARG A 238 4.90 0.18 -3.84
N PHE A 239 5.30 -0.27 -2.66
CA PHE A 239 5.28 -1.68 -2.27
C PHE A 239 4.28 -1.83 -1.12
N SER A 240 3.15 -2.49 -1.35
CA SER A 240 2.16 -2.74 -0.29
C SER A 240 2.21 -4.21 0.15
N GLU A 241 2.46 -4.45 1.44
CA GLU A 241 2.73 -5.79 1.97
C GLU A 241 1.47 -6.67 1.94
N VAL A 242 1.61 -7.90 1.43
CA VAL A 242 0.55 -8.91 1.33
C VAL A 242 1.07 -10.28 1.74
N THR A 243 0.17 -11.22 2.00
CA THR A 243 0.52 -12.64 2.13
C THR A 243 1.16 -13.14 0.84
N CYS A 244 2.24 -13.90 0.94
CA CYS A 244 2.76 -14.63 -0.20
C CYS A 244 1.76 -15.68 -0.68
N ASP A 245 1.69 -15.88 -2.00
CA ASP A 245 0.95 -17.00 -2.56
C ASP A 245 1.77 -18.29 -2.41
N ASP A 246 1.79 -18.81 -1.19
CA ASP A 246 2.36 -20.12 -0.86
C ASP A 246 1.25 -21.21 -0.85
N TYR A 247 0.16 -21.02 -1.64
CA TYR A 247 -0.83 -22.07 -1.88
C TYR A 247 -0.24 -23.18 -2.76
N GLU A 248 0.15 -24.29 -2.14
CA GLU A 248 0.13 -25.59 -2.83
C GLU A 248 -1.31 -25.89 -3.25
N VAL A 249 -1.70 -25.50 -4.47
CA VAL A 249 -3.05 -25.70 -5.01
C VAL A 249 -3.42 -27.18 -4.92
N PRO A 250 -4.42 -27.57 -4.10
CA PRO A 250 -4.85 -28.95 -4.04
C PRO A 250 -5.57 -29.29 -5.36
N LEU A 251 -4.85 -29.93 -6.29
CA LEU A 251 -5.40 -30.36 -7.57
C LEU A 251 -6.70 -31.14 -7.32
N THR A 252 -7.76 -30.74 -8.03
CA THR A 252 -9.17 -30.94 -7.67
C THR A 252 -9.54 -32.41 -7.42
N SER A 253 -9.46 -32.82 -6.16
CA SER A 253 -9.71 -34.17 -5.68
C SER A 253 -10.95 -34.21 -4.77
N GLY A 254 -12.05 -33.64 -5.26
CA GLY A 254 -13.32 -33.60 -4.51
C GLY A 254 -14.54 -33.07 -5.27
N ILE A 255 -14.38 -32.12 -6.20
CA ILE A 255 -15.52 -31.58 -6.96
C ILE A 255 -15.89 -32.55 -8.11
N SER A 256 -16.72 -33.52 -7.78
CA SER A 256 -17.41 -34.36 -8.77
C SER A 256 -18.43 -33.52 -9.56
N PRO A 257 -18.42 -33.52 -10.90
CA PRO A 257 -19.42 -32.83 -11.70
C PRO A 257 -20.74 -33.62 -11.73
N ASN A 258 -21.46 -33.61 -10.62
CA ASN A 258 -22.81 -34.17 -10.47
C ASN A 258 -23.78 -33.07 -10.03
N VAL A 259 -24.21 -32.26 -11.01
CA VAL A 259 -25.45 -31.47 -10.93
C VAL A 259 -26.38 -32.07 -11.98
N ASN A 260 -27.55 -32.55 -11.55
CA ASN A 260 -28.61 -33.06 -12.41
C ASN A 260 -29.47 -31.90 -12.97
#